data_AF-A0A2V9SZ02-F1
#
_entry.id   AF-A0A2V9SZ02-F1
#
_cell.length_a   1.000
_cell.length_b   1.000
_cell.length_c   1.000
_cell.angle_alpha   90.00
_cell.angle_beta   90.00
_cell.angle_gamma   90.00
#
_symmetry.space_group_name_H-M   'P 1'
#
loop_
_entity.id
_entity.type
_entity.pdbx_description
1 polymer ?
#
loop_
_entity_poly.entity_id
_entity_poly.type
_entity_poly.pdbx_seq_one_letter_code
_entity_poly.pdbx_strand_id
1 'polypeptide(L)'
;MLVAFCAAIFCGLFGFVWTTRVSAQSADLPPGPIQSKVQTACMECHDARIIVQQRLSKKAWTKEVDKMIKWGAVVDPKDRDAFIDYLSLNFPPDKPPEPMPRVSAKK
;
A
#
# COMPACT_ATOMS: atom_id res chain seq x y z
N MET A 1 -7.20 62.05 -11.03
CA MET A 1 -6.67 62.26 -12.38
C MET A 1 -5.94 60.99 -12.77
N LEU A 2 -6.50 60.30 -13.75
CA LEU A 2 -6.16 59.00 -14.31
C LEU A 2 -4.66 58.87 -14.65
N VAL A 3 -4.01 57.77 -14.29
CA VAL A 3 -2.80 57.31 -15.00
C VAL A 3 -3.00 55.86 -15.37
N ALA A 4 -3.30 55.66 -16.65
CA ALA A 4 -3.38 54.39 -17.35
C ALA A 4 -2.05 54.14 -18.10
N PHE A 5 -1.92 52.91 -18.64
CA PHE A 5 -0.85 52.39 -19.52
C PHE A 5 0.36 51.81 -18.75
N CYS A 6 0.87 50.61 -19.02
CA CYS A 6 0.83 49.78 -20.22
C CYS A 6 0.96 48.30 -19.85
N ALA A 7 0.16 47.46 -20.50
CA ALA A 7 0.41 46.02 -20.56
C ALA A 7 1.65 45.76 -21.42
N ALA A 8 2.51 44.83 -20.98
CA ALA A 8 3.19 43.79 -21.78
C ALA A 8 4.54 43.43 -21.15
N ILE A 9 4.93 42.17 -21.34
CA ILE A 9 6.27 41.61 -21.13
C ILE A 9 6.57 41.13 -19.69
N PHE A 10 5.81 40.12 -19.22
CA PHE A 10 6.37 39.11 -18.30
C PHE A 10 7.11 38.06 -19.13
N CYS A 11 8.31 38.43 -19.58
CA CYS A 11 9.24 37.53 -20.25
C CYS A 11 9.95 36.68 -19.18
N GLY A 12 9.62 35.40 -19.14
CA GLY A 12 10.60 34.33 -18.93
C GLY A 12 11.03 34.00 -17.49
N LEU A 13 11.08 32.69 -17.23
CA LEU A 13 11.84 32.00 -16.18
C LEU A 13 11.16 31.73 -14.83
N PHE A 14 9.88 31.38 -14.82
CA PHE A 14 9.39 30.42 -13.83
C PHE A 14 8.92 29.16 -14.53
N GLY A 15 9.91 28.41 -15.04
CA GLY A 15 9.76 27.00 -15.37
C GLY A 15 9.55 26.20 -14.09
N PHE A 16 8.38 26.36 -13.46
CA PHE A 16 7.93 25.41 -12.46
C PHE A 16 7.33 24.23 -13.23
N VAL A 17 8.22 23.39 -13.79
CA VAL A 17 7.83 22.07 -14.26
C VAL A 17 7.35 21.34 -13.02
N TRP A 18 6.03 21.26 -12.86
CA TRP A 18 5.40 20.43 -11.85
C TRP A 18 5.64 18.99 -12.29
N THR A 19 6.80 18.45 -11.92
CA THR A 19 7.06 17.02 -12.01
C THR A 19 6.12 16.35 -11.03
N THR A 20 4.96 15.90 -11.52
CA THR A 20 4.14 14.95 -10.78
C THR A 20 4.98 13.69 -10.61
N ARG A 21 5.65 13.53 -9.47
CA ARG A 21 6.16 12.23 -9.08
C ARG A 21 4.94 11.34 -8.87
N VAL A 22 4.67 10.49 -9.84
CA VAL A 22 3.82 9.32 -9.62
C VAL A 22 4.57 8.44 -8.62
N SER A 23 4.20 8.53 -7.35
CA SER A 23 4.58 7.50 -6.39
C SER A 23 3.96 6.19 -6.85
N ALA A 24 4.76 5.12 -6.90
CA ALA A 24 4.21 3.79 -7.02
C ALA A 24 3.27 3.57 -5.81
N GLN A 25 1.96 3.54 -6.06
CA GLN A 25 0.97 3.29 -5.03
C GLN A 25 1.20 1.86 -4.52
N SER A 26 1.80 1.71 -3.34
CA SER A 26 1.77 0.45 -2.60
C SER A 26 0.31 0.03 -2.46
N ALA A 27 -0.01 -1.25 -2.64
CA ALA A 27 -1.38 -1.71 -2.40
C ALA A 27 -1.78 -1.38 -0.96
N ASP A 28 -2.88 -0.66 -0.78
CA ASP A 28 -3.31 -0.24 0.55
C ASP A 28 -4.05 -1.39 1.26
N LEU A 29 -3.63 -1.71 2.48
CA LEU A 29 -4.35 -2.66 3.32
C LEU A 29 -5.73 -2.08 3.71
N PRO A 30 -6.82 -2.88 3.74
CA PRO A 30 -8.15 -2.38 4.09
C PRO A 30 -8.21 -1.68 5.45
N PRO A 31 -9.03 -0.63 5.63
CA PRO A 31 -9.15 0.03 6.93
C PRO A 31 -9.63 -0.93 8.01
N GLY A 32 -9.07 -0.84 9.22
CA GLY A 32 -9.52 -1.65 10.35
C GLY A 32 -8.73 -1.40 11.64
N PRO A 33 -9.21 -1.90 12.79
CA PRO A 33 -8.63 -1.59 14.11
C PRO A 33 -7.16 -1.98 14.28
N ILE A 34 -6.70 -2.98 13.51
CA ILE A 34 -5.33 -3.52 13.58
C ILE A 34 -4.50 -3.17 12.33
N GLN A 35 -5.06 -2.44 11.36
CA GLN A 35 -4.42 -2.16 10.06
C GLN A 35 -3.01 -1.56 10.25
N SER A 36 -2.87 -0.55 11.12
CA SER A 36 -1.58 0.09 11.38
C SER A 36 -0.55 -0.89 11.95
N LYS A 37 -0.95 -1.79 12.86
CA LYS A 37 -0.04 -2.80 13.39
C LYS A 37 0.36 -3.82 12.33
N VAL A 38 -0.56 -4.20 11.43
CA VAL A 38 -0.24 -5.08 10.30
C VAL A 38 0.73 -4.40 9.33
N GLN A 39 0.53 -3.12 9.02
CA GLN A 39 1.47 -2.34 8.22
C GLN A 39 2.86 -2.34 8.87
N THR A 40 2.95 -1.99 10.15
CA THR A 40 4.23 -1.94 10.87
C THR A 40 4.90 -3.30 11.03
N ALA A 41 4.18 -4.39 11.25
CA ALA A 41 4.83 -5.68 11.50
C ALA A 41 5.12 -6.48 10.23
N CYS A 42 4.28 -6.36 9.20
CA CYS A 42 4.36 -7.19 8.00
C CYS A 42 5.02 -6.50 6.81
N MET A 43 5.18 -5.17 6.84
CA MET A 43 5.74 -4.42 5.70
C MET A 43 7.18 -3.95 5.89
N GLU A 44 7.86 -4.39 6.96
CA GLU A 44 9.28 -4.09 7.20
C GLU A 44 10.21 -4.78 6.19
N CYS A 45 9.80 -5.94 5.65
CA CYS A 45 10.63 -6.75 4.76
C CYS A 45 10.13 -6.80 3.31
N HIS A 46 8.84 -6.59 3.07
CA HIS A 46 8.22 -6.63 1.75
C HIS A 46 7.00 -5.72 1.68
N ASP A 47 6.56 -5.36 0.47
CA ASP A 47 5.37 -4.53 0.31
C ASP A 47 4.05 -5.29 0.61
N ALA A 48 2.95 -4.53 0.68
CA ALA A 48 1.62 -5.07 0.92
C ALA A 48 1.05 -5.88 -0.26
N ARG A 49 1.64 -5.82 -1.47
CA ARG A 49 1.16 -6.56 -2.64
C ARG A 49 1.21 -8.06 -2.40
N ILE A 50 2.24 -8.55 -1.70
CA ILE A 50 2.32 -9.97 -1.33
C ILE A 50 1.13 -10.35 -0.45
N ILE A 51 0.73 -9.48 0.48
CA ILE A 51 -0.39 -9.71 1.40
C ILE A 51 -1.73 -9.67 0.64
N VAL A 52 -1.98 -8.61 -0.14
CA VAL A 52 -3.27 -8.41 -0.83
C VAL A 52 -3.49 -9.39 -1.99
N GLN A 53 -2.46 -10.11 -2.44
CA GLN A 53 -2.60 -11.18 -3.44
C GLN A 53 -3.00 -12.53 -2.83
N GLN A 54 -2.80 -12.72 -1.53
CA GLN A 54 -3.15 -13.98 -0.86
C GLN A 54 -4.66 -14.17 -0.79
N ARG A 55 -5.13 -15.40 -0.95
CA ARG A 55 -6.55 -15.79 -0.79
C ARG A 55 -6.60 -17.06 0.02
N LEU A 56 -6.45 -16.89 1.33
CA LEU A 56 -6.15 -17.98 2.26
C LEU A 56 -7.27 -18.13 3.30
N SER A 57 -7.52 -19.36 3.71
CA SER A 57 -8.39 -19.63 4.86
C SER A 57 -7.75 -19.13 6.14
N LYS A 58 -8.55 -18.94 7.20
CA LYS A 58 -8.04 -18.58 8.54
C LYS A 58 -6.90 -19.50 8.99
N LYS A 59 -7.04 -20.81 8.79
CA LYS A 59 -6.00 -21.81 9.12
C LYS A 59 -4.70 -21.60 8.34
N ALA A 60 -4.80 -21.21 7.06
CA ALA A 60 -3.61 -20.91 6.26
C ALA A 60 -2.97 -19.58 6.67
N TRP A 61 -3.77 -18.54 6.95
CA TRP A 61 -3.29 -17.28 7.52
C TRP A 61 -2.59 -17.45 8.86
N THR A 62 -3.08 -18.33 9.74
CA THR A 62 -2.37 -18.70 10.98
C THR A 62 -0.94 -19.15 10.69
N LYS A 63 -0.76 -20.07 9.73
CA LYS A 63 0.56 -20.57 9.35
C LYS A 63 1.45 -19.48 8.77
N GLU A 64 0.88 -18.59 7.96
CA GLU A 64 1.63 -17.48 7.36
C GLU A 64 2.10 -16.47 8.40
N VAL A 65 1.22 -16.06 9.33
CA VAL A 65 1.59 -15.17 10.45
C VAL A 65 2.66 -15.81 11.32
N ASP A 66 2.51 -17.09 11.68
CA ASP A 66 3.51 -17.82 12.48
C ASP A 66 4.86 -17.91 11.77
N LYS A 67 4.85 -18.14 10.46
CA LYS A 67 6.05 -18.16 9.63
C LYS A 67 6.73 -16.79 9.61
N MET A 68 5.99 -15.71 9.46
CA MET A 68 6.55 -14.35 9.49
C MET A 68 7.14 -14.02 10.85
N ILE A 69 6.47 -14.36 11.94
CA ILE A 69 7.01 -14.19 13.30
C ILE A 69 8.32 -14.96 13.46
N LYS A 70 8.36 -16.22 13.01
CA LYS A 70 9.58 -17.04 13.01
C LYS A 70 10.71 -16.42 12.18
N TRP A 71 10.39 -15.68 11.13
CA TRP A 71 11.34 -14.99 10.26
C TRP A 71 11.72 -13.59 10.74
N GLY A 72 11.16 -13.12 11.85
CA GLY A 72 11.55 -11.87 12.50
C GLY A 72 10.48 -10.77 12.49
N ALA A 73 9.27 -11.03 12.00
CA ALA A 73 8.17 -10.07 12.13
C ALA A 73 7.82 -9.88 13.62
N VAL A 74 7.80 -8.62 14.06
CA VAL A 74 7.54 -8.27 15.45
C VAL A 74 6.04 -8.12 15.67
N VAL A 75 5.39 -9.19 16.11
CA VAL A 75 3.96 -9.21 16.48
C VAL A 75 3.85 -9.48 17.97
N ASP A 76 3.15 -8.60 18.70
CA ASP A 76 2.85 -8.83 20.12
C ASP A 76 1.99 -10.11 20.25
N PRO A 77 2.37 -11.07 21.12
CA PRO A 77 1.61 -12.31 21.30
C PRO A 77 0.10 -12.10 21.54
N LYS A 78 -0.29 -10.99 22.19
CA LYS A 78 -1.70 -10.65 22.45
C LYS A 78 -2.47 -10.22 21.20
N ASP A 79 -1.77 -9.70 20.19
CA ASP A 79 -2.35 -9.18 18.96
C ASP A 79 -2.36 -10.23 17.84
N ARG A 80 -1.63 -11.35 18.01
CA ARG A 80 -1.46 -12.38 16.97
C ARG A 80 -2.79 -12.87 16.39
N ASP A 81 -3.78 -13.15 17.24
CA ASP A 81 -5.08 -13.64 16.76
C ASP A 81 -5.86 -12.55 16.02
N ALA A 82 -5.73 -11.29 16.44
CA ALA A 82 -6.34 -10.16 15.73
C ALA A 82 -5.73 -9.95 14.34
N PHE A 83 -4.43 -10.21 14.16
CA PHE A 83 -3.79 -10.22 12.84
C PHE A 83 -4.39 -11.30 11.94
N ILE A 84 -4.53 -12.53 12.46
CA ILE A 84 -5.10 -13.66 11.71
C ILE A 84 -6.55 -13.37 11.31
N ASP A 85 -7.34 -12.82 12.22
CA ASP A 85 -8.74 -12.46 11.96
C ASP A 85 -8.84 -11.36 10.91
N TYR A 86 -8.05 -10.30 11.04
CA TYR A 86 -8.03 -9.22 10.06
C TYR A 86 -7.61 -9.71 8.66
N LEU A 87 -6.54 -10.50 8.56
CA LEU A 87 -6.06 -11.01 7.27
C LEU A 87 -7.06 -11.98 6.63
N SER A 88 -7.66 -12.87 7.42
CA SER A 88 -8.64 -13.83 6.90
C SER A 88 -9.99 -13.21 6.53
N LEU A 89 -10.44 -12.17 7.23
CA LEU A 89 -11.65 -11.43 6.90
C LEU A 89 -11.50 -10.64 5.58
N ASN A 90 -10.33 -10.01 5.41
CA ASN A 90 -10.08 -9.15 4.26
C ASN A 90 -9.65 -9.93 3.01
N PHE A 91 -8.93 -11.05 3.19
CA PHE A 91 -8.34 -11.84 2.10
C PHE A 91 -8.74 -13.34 2.14
N PRO A 92 -10.05 -13.65 2.13
CA PRO A 92 -10.56 -15.02 2.17
C PRO A 92 -10.42 -15.74 0.80
N PRO A 93 -10.49 -17.08 0.76
CA PRO A 93 -10.25 -17.87 -0.46
C PRO A 93 -11.32 -17.72 -1.56
N ASP A 94 -12.49 -17.21 -1.22
CA ASP A 94 -13.65 -17.00 -2.10
C ASP A 94 -13.59 -15.69 -2.89
N LYS A 95 -12.69 -14.76 -2.53
CA LYS A 95 -12.48 -13.53 -3.29
C LYS A 95 -11.37 -13.72 -4.34
N PRO A 96 -11.51 -13.21 -5.57
CA PRO A 96 -10.41 -13.24 -6.53
C PRO A 96 -9.23 -12.37 -6.02
N PRO A 97 -7.96 -12.78 -6.27
CA PRO A 97 -6.79 -11.93 -6.06
C PRO A 97 -6.95 -10.60 -6.80
N GLU A 98 -6.39 -9.51 -6.27
CA GLU A 98 -6.39 -8.25 -7.03
C GLU A 98 -5.64 -8.45 -8.36
N PRO A 99 -6.18 -7.93 -9.49
CA PRO A 99 -5.51 -8.04 -10.77
C PRO A 99 -4.13 -7.39 -10.70
N MET A 100 -3.08 -8.19 -10.85
CA MET A 100 -1.74 -7.64 -11.03
C MET A 100 -1.69 -6.92 -12.38
N PRO A 101 -1.27 -5.64 -12.45
CA PRO A 101 -0.98 -5.01 -13.72
C PRO A 101 0.13 -5.82 -14.40
N ARG A 102 -0.23 -6.57 -15.45
CA ARG A 102 0.79 -7.17 -16.33
C ARG A 102 1.41 -6.00 -17.07
N VAL A 103 2.62 -5.60 -16.69
CA VAL A 103 3.44 -4.76 -17.55
C VAL A 103 3.66 -5.55 -18.82
N SER A 104 2.95 -5.18 -19.89
CA SER A 104 3.21 -5.70 -21.22
C SER A 104 4.68 -5.44 -21.50
N ALA A 105 5.48 -6.52 -21.58
CA ALA A 105 6.87 -6.42 -21.99
C ALA A 105 6.87 -5.85 -23.42
N LYS A 106 7.20 -4.56 -23.52
CA LYS A 106 7.41 -3.92 -24.81
C LYS A 106 8.70 -4.55 -25.36
N LYS A 107 8.55 -5.39 -26.39
CA LYS A 107 9.68 -5.91 -27.17
C LYS A 107 10.41 -4.78 -27.87
#